data_AF-A0A644ZUK6-F1
#
_entry.id   AF-A0A644ZUK6-F1
#
_cell.length_a   1.000
_cell.length_b   1.000
_cell.length_c   1.000
_cell.angle_alpha   90.00
_cell.angle_beta   90.00
_cell.angle_gamma   90.00
#
_symmetry.space_group_name_H-M   'P 1'
#
loop_
_entity.id
_entity.type
_entity.pdbx_description
1 polymer ?
#
loop_
_entity_poly.entity_id
_entity_poly.type
_entity_poly.pdbx_seq_one_letter_code
_entity_poly.pdbx_strand_id
1 'polypeptide(L)'
;MTTQKVKNPLKKFSDFIEMNKDSQAYSDFKEGVNKGLDIARYTFEENVEKFSLSSSDEDKNENKIVKAKSLQDNFSKLLDRIILEKKPNCSEERLEGIYTGFERSKKIFGDFIQEAFPVES
;
A
#
# COMPACT_ATOMS: atom_id res chain seq x y z
N MET A 1 14.34 -17.62 -14.11
CA MET A 1 14.42 -16.15 -14.25
C MET A 1 13.13 -15.46 -13.80
N THR A 2 12.64 -15.75 -12.60
CA THR A 2 11.34 -15.29 -12.08
C THR A 2 11.44 -14.13 -11.08
N THR A 3 12.65 -13.83 -10.60
CA THR A 3 12.93 -12.86 -9.53
C THR A 3 13.04 -11.39 -9.97
N GLN A 4 13.05 -11.08 -11.26
CA GLN A 4 13.12 -9.68 -11.75
C GLN A 4 11.75 -9.01 -11.89
N LYS A 5 10.67 -9.75 -12.18
CA LYS A 5 9.34 -9.16 -12.39
C LYS A 5 8.69 -8.61 -11.11
N VAL A 6 9.02 -9.17 -9.96
CA VAL A 6 8.46 -8.77 -8.64
C VAL A 6 9.25 -7.63 -7.98
N LYS A 7 10.54 -7.46 -8.33
CA LYS A 7 11.39 -6.42 -7.74
C LYS A 7 11.00 -5.00 -8.14
N ASN A 8 10.38 -4.81 -9.32
CA ASN A 8 10.04 -3.47 -9.81
C ASN A 8 8.79 -2.89 -9.11
N PRO A 9 7.66 -3.62 -8.95
CA PRO A 9 6.49 -3.14 -8.20
C PRO A 9 6.77 -2.86 -6.72
N LEU A 10 7.55 -3.72 -6.06
CA LEU A 10 7.92 -3.55 -4.65
C LEU A 10 8.74 -2.29 -4.42
N LYS A 11 9.77 -2.09 -5.25
CA LYS A 11 10.64 -0.92 -5.15
C LYS A 11 9.83 0.35 -5.39
N LYS A 12 9.03 0.39 -6.45
CA LYS A 12 8.15 1.53 -6.74
C LYS A 12 7.20 1.84 -5.60
N PHE A 13 6.47 0.85 -5.07
CA PHE A 13 5.54 1.12 -3.97
C PHE A 13 6.26 1.58 -2.69
N SER A 14 7.44 1.03 -2.41
CA SER A 14 8.27 1.47 -1.30
C SER A 14 8.71 2.93 -1.46
N ASP A 15 9.15 3.32 -2.66
CA ASP A 15 9.53 4.70 -2.97
C ASP A 15 8.32 5.64 -2.79
N PHE A 16 7.13 5.24 -3.25
CA PHE A 16 5.87 5.97 -3.04
C PHE A 16 5.55 6.16 -1.55
N ILE A 17 5.73 5.12 -0.73
CA ILE A 17 5.52 5.21 0.72
C ILE A 17 6.50 6.18 1.37
N GLU A 18 7.80 6.08 1.06
CA GLU A 18 8.82 6.96 1.65
C GLU A 18 8.60 8.42 1.26
N MET A 19 8.21 8.71 0.02
CA MET A 19 7.89 10.08 -0.44
C MET A 19 6.67 10.69 0.26
N ASN A 20 5.79 9.86 0.81
CA ASN A 20 4.57 10.30 1.51
C ASN A 20 4.68 10.28 3.04
N LYS A 21 5.85 9.92 3.58
CA LYS A 21 6.08 10.05 5.03
C LYS A 21 6.11 11.51 5.44
N ASP A 22 5.52 11.78 6.60
CA ASP A 22 5.51 13.11 7.17
C ASP A 22 6.91 13.46 7.69
N SER A 23 7.48 14.57 7.22
CA SER A 23 8.79 15.09 7.60
C SER A 23 8.72 16.28 8.58
N GLN A 24 7.53 16.66 9.07
CA GLN A 24 7.34 17.75 10.01
C GLN A 24 7.91 17.43 11.41
N ALA A 25 7.77 18.37 12.36
CA ALA A 25 8.21 18.17 13.74
C ALA A 25 7.57 16.93 14.39
N TYR A 26 8.26 16.32 15.36
CA TYR A 26 7.81 15.11 16.02
C TYR A 26 6.47 15.32 16.75
N SER A 27 5.55 14.38 16.56
CA SER A 27 4.36 14.17 17.40
C SER A 27 4.01 12.68 17.39
N ASP A 28 3.31 12.24 18.44
CA ASP A 28 2.86 10.85 18.55
C ASP A 28 1.92 10.46 17.40
N PHE A 29 1.02 11.36 17.02
CA PHE A 29 0.15 11.19 15.86
C PHE A 29 0.94 10.98 14.58
N LYS A 30 1.92 11.85 14.31
CA LYS A 30 2.78 11.76 13.12
C LYS A 30 3.59 10.47 13.10
N GLU A 31 4.16 10.08 14.24
CA GLU A 31 4.87 8.82 14.38
C GLU A 31 3.93 7.64 14.06
N GLY A 32 2.68 7.71 14.54
CA GLY A 32 1.62 6.77 14.20
C GLY A 32 1.37 6.69 12.69
N VAL A 33 1.19 7.83 12.03
CA VAL A 33 0.98 7.89 10.56
C VAL A 33 2.11 7.23 9.81
N ASN A 34 3.36 7.59 10.11
CA ASN A 34 4.52 7.01 9.46
C ASN A 34 4.63 5.50 9.74
N LYS A 35 4.26 5.05 10.95
CA LYS A 35 4.22 3.64 11.29
C LYS A 35 3.14 2.88 10.51
N GLY A 36 1.97 3.47 10.31
CA GLY A 36 0.90 2.91 9.48
C GLY A 36 1.32 2.73 8.02
N LEU A 37 2.02 3.73 7.47
CA LEU A 37 2.63 3.65 6.13
C LEU A 37 3.65 2.51 6.03
N ASP A 38 4.53 2.34 7.03
CA ASP A 38 5.50 1.25 7.06
C ASP A 38 4.82 -0.13 7.14
N ILE A 39 3.81 -0.28 7.99
CA ILE A 39 3.04 -1.53 8.09
C ILE A 39 2.39 -1.86 6.75
N ALA A 40 1.86 -0.87 6.05
CA ALA A 40 1.24 -1.07 4.75
C ALA A 40 2.26 -1.50 3.68
N ARG A 41 3.47 -0.93 3.69
CA ARG A 41 4.59 -1.38 2.85
C ARG A 41 4.92 -2.85 3.11
N TYR A 42 5.14 -3.24 4.36
CA TYR A 42 5.43 -4.64 4.71
C TYR A 42 4.28 -5.58 4.35
N THR A 43 3.04 -5.16 4.59
CA THR A 43 1.84 -5.93 4.21
C THR A 43 1.80 -6.18 2.70
N PHE A 44 2.11 -5.17 1.89
CA PHE A 44 2.21 -5.34 0.44
C PHE A 44 3.36 -6.28 0.07
N GLU A 45 4.53 -6.12 0.69
CA GLU A 45 5.71 -6.97 0.46
C GLU A 45 5.44 -8.45 0.71
N GLU A 46 4.85 -8.78 1.85
CA GLU A 46 4.49 -10.15 2.22
C GLU A 46 3.40 -10.76 1.31
N ASN A 47 2.60 -9.92 0.64
CA ASN A 47 1.49 -10.37 -0.19
C ASN A 47 1.72 -10.12 -1.68
N VAL A 48 2.92 -9.68 -2.10
CA VAL A 48 3.23 -9.29 -3.48
C VAL A 48 2.98 -10.41 -4.49
N GLU A 49 3.13 -11.67 -4.08
CA GLU A 49 2.84 -12.83 -4.92
C GLU A 49 1.34 -12.96 -5.23
N LYS A 50 0.47 -12.53 -4.30
CA LYS A 50 -0.99 -12.46 -4.51
C LYS A 50 -1.39 -11.29 -5.41
N PHE A 51 -0.54 -10.26 -5.46
CA PHE A 51 -0.66 -9.13 -6.38
C PHE A 51 0.08 -9.37 -7.70
N SER A 52 0.80 -10.49 -7.85
CA SER A 52 1.58 -10.77 -9.05
C SER A 52 0.64 -11.03 -10.21
N LEU A 53 0.53 -10.03 -11.07
CA LEU A 53 -0.29 -10.07 -12.26
C LEU A 53 0.23 -11.16 -13.18
N SER A 54 -0.56 -12.21 -13.37
CA SER A 54 -0.44 -13.07 -14.53
C SER A 54 -0.73 -12.21 -15.78
N SER A 55 0.33 -11.64 -16.35
CA SER A 55 0.31 -11.08 -17.68
C SER A 55 0.21 -12.24 -18.68
N SER A 56 -0.97 -12.84 -18.83
CA SER A 56 -1.25 -13.52 -20.09
C SER A 56 -1.49 -12.41 -21.12
N ASP A 57 -0.70 -12.41 -22.18
CA ASP A 57 -0.65 -11.39 -23.23
C ASP A 57 -1.98 -11.20 -24.01
N GLU A 58 -3.02 -11.96 -23.69
CA GLU A 58 -4.31 -11.99 -24.40
C GLU A 58 -5.40 -11.07 -23.82
N ASP A 59 -5.26 -10.56 -22.59
CA ASP A 59 -6.32 -9.84 -21.86
C ASP A 59 -6.25 -8.29 -21.96
N LYS A 60 -5.84 -7.77 -23.12
CA LYS A 60 -5.06 -6.53 -23.20
C LYS A 60 -5.75 -5.18 -22.94
N ASN A 61 -7.05 -5.06 -22.70
CA ASN A 61 -7.58 -3.73 -22.30
C ASN A 61 -8.80 -3.70 -21.38
N GLU A 62 -9.83 -4.52 -21.62
CA GLU A 62 -11.08 -4.46 -20.81
C GLU A 62 -10.87 -4.97 -19.37
N ASN A 63 -9.86 -5.83 -19.18
CA ASN A 63 -9.58 -6.48 -17.90
C ASN A 63 -8.63 -5.67 -17.00
N LYS A 64 -8.03 -4.57 -17.46
CA LYS A 64 -7.04 -3.79 -16.68
C LYS A 64 -7.68 -3.00 -15.55
N ILE A 65 -8.80 -2.32 -15.82
CA ILE A 65 -9.53 -1.53 -14.81
C ILE A 65 -10.10 -2.46 -13.73
N VAL A 66 -10.66 -3.60 -14.14
CA VAL A 66 -11.19 -4.61 -13.20
C VAL A 66 -10.07 -5.20 -12.34
N LYS A 67 -8.91 -5.51 -12.94
CA LYS A 67 -7.72 -5.96 -12.21
C LYS A 67 -7.21 -4.89 -11.24
N ALA A 68 -7.08 -3.64 -11.67
CA ALA A 68 -6.66 -2.51 -10.83
C ALA A 68 -7.57 -2.33 -9.60
N LYS A 69 -8.88 -2.31 -9.80
CA LYS A 69 -9.87 -2.25 -8.71
C LYS A 69 -9.75 -3.43 -7.76
N SER A 70 -9.65 -4.65 -8.30
CA SER A 70 -9.48 -5.87 -7.48
C SER A 70 -8.21 -5.82 -6.62
N LEU A 71 -7.08 -5.35 -7.17
CA LEU A 71 -5.84 -5.19 -6.42
C LEU A 71 -6.00 -4.15 -5.30
N GLN A 72 -6.62 -3.01 -5.58
CA GLN A 72 -6.87 -1.96 -4.60
C GLN A 72 -7.81 -2.43 -3.47
N ASP A 73 -8.88 -3.14 -3.82
CA ASP A 73 -9.83 -3.73 -2.86
C ASP A 73 -9.15 -4.77 -1.98
N ASN A 74 -8.34 -5.66 -2.58
CA ASN A 74 -7.62 -6.68 -1.84
C ASN A 74 -6.60 -6.07 -0.87
N PHE A 75 -5.86 -5.06 -1.31
CA PHE A 75 -4.92 -4.36 -0.44
C PHE A 75 -5.64 -3.65 0.71
N SER A 76 -6.74 -2.95 0.42
CA SER A 76 -7.55 -2.29 1.45
C SER A 76 -8.07 -3.28 2.49
N LYS A 77 -8.60 -4.43 2.05
CA LYS A 77 -9.05 -5.51 2.94
C LYS A 77 -7.94 -6.10 3.80
N LEU A 78 -6.70 -6.16 3.30
CA LEU A 78 -5.57 -6.62 4.11
C LEU A 78 -5.30 -5.65 5.27
N LEU A 79 -5.31 -4.34 5.00
CA LEU A 79 -5.11 -3.32 6.02
C LEU A 79 -6.27 -3.28 7.03
N ASP A 80 -7.52 -3.40 6.56
CA ASP A 80 -8.71 -3.38 7.41
C ASP A 80 -8.76 -4.55 8.41
N ARG A 81 -8.07 -5.64 8.11
CA ARG A 81 -7.96 -6.80 9.00
C ARG A 81 -6.90 -6.62 10.09
N ILE A 82 -6.03 -5.61 9.98
CA ILE A 82 -5.01 -5.32 10.98
C ILE A 82 -5.67 -4.59 12.14
N ILE A 83 -5.95 -5.33 13.21
CA ILE A 83 -6.47 -4.78 14.46
C ILE A 83 -5.29 -4.56 15.40
N LEU A 84 -5.07 -3.32 15.80
CA LEU A 84 -4.03 -2.97 16.77
C LEU A 84 -4.67 -2.77 18.14
N GLU A 85 -4.26 -3.60 19.10
CA GLU A 85 -4.63 -3.44 20.49
C GLU A 85 -3.88 -2.26 21.12
N LYS A 86 -4.56 -1.51 21.99
CA LYS A 86 -3.95 -0.43 22.76
C LYS A 86 -2.88 -1.00 23.69
N LYS A 87 -1.61 -0.80 23.33
CA LYS A 87 -0.48 -1.15 24.20
C LYS A 87 -0.32 -0.11 25.31
N PRO A 88 0.16 -0.48 26.51
CA PRO A 88 0.30 0.44 27.65
C PRO A 88 1.15 1.68 27.37
N ASN A 89 2.11 1.57 26.44
CA ASN A 89 3.03 2.64 26.06
C ASN A 89 2.71 3.25 24.69
N CYS A 90 1.46 3.07 24.21
CA CYS A 90 1.00 3.65 22.96
C CYS A 90 -0.08 4.69 23.28
N SER A 91 0.20 5.95 23.01
CA SER A 91 -0.80 7.01 23.14
C SER A 91 -1.94 6.77 22.15
N GLU A 92 -3.11 7.31 22.49
CA GLU A 92 -4.30 7.19 21.65
C GLU A 92 -4.09 7.90 20.31
N GLU A 93 -3.46 9.07 20.33
CA GLU A 93 -3.04 9.81 19.14
C GLU A 93 -2.13 8.98 18.23
N ARG A 94 -1.22 8.18 18.78
CA ARG A 94 -0.37 7.30 17.98
C ARG A 94 -1.17 6.19 17.32
N LEU A 95 -2.16 5.60 17.99
CA LEU A 95 -3.04 4.59 17.39
C LEU A 95 -3.90 5.20 16.28
N GLU A 96 -4.50 6.35 16.53
CA GLU A 96 -5.26 7.11 15.53
C GLU A 96 -4.39 7.46 14.32
N GLY A 97 -3.14 7.87 14.58
CA GLY A 97 -2.12 8.09 13.56
C GLY A 97 -1.90 6.85 12.71
N ILE A 98 -1.77 5.66 13.30
CA ILE A 98 -1.57 4.42 12.53
C ILE A 98 -2.74 4.12 11.60
N TYR A 99 -3.98 4.21 12.08
CA TYR A 99 -5.16 4.02 11.23
C TYR A 99 -5.24 5.08 10.13
N THR A 100 -4.88 6.33 10.43
CA THR A 100 -4.74 7.40 9.42
C THR A 100 -3.67 7.04 8.38
N GLY A 101 -2.55 6.44 8.80
CA GLY A 101 -1.52 5.90 7.92
C GLY A 101 -2.03 4.79 7.00
N PHE A 102 -2.94 3.93 7.47
CA PHE A 102 -3.60 2.93 6.62
C PHE A 102 -4.48 3.59 5.55
N GLU A 103 -5.31 4.56 5.92
CA GLU A 103 -6.15 5.29 4.97
C GLU A 103 -5.31 6.03 3.92
N ARG A 104 -4.18 6.62 4.32
CA ARG A 104 -3.23 7.22 3.38
C ARG A 104 -2.61 6.17 2.46
N SER A 105 -2.22 5.02 3.00
CA SER A 105 -1.63 3.93 2.21
C SER A 105 -2.58 3.40 1.13
N LYS A 106 -3.89 3.32 1.41
CA LYS A 106 -4.91 2.93 0.41
C LYS A 106 -4.96 3.90 -0.76
N LYS A 107 -4.83 5.21 -0.49
CA LYS A 107 -4.77 6.26 -1.52
C LYS A 107 -3.50 6.16 -2.34
N ILE A 108 -2.34 6.07 -1.67
CA ILE A 108 -1.03 5.92 -2.30
C ILE A 108 -0.99 4.67 -3.20
N PHE A 109 -1.59 3.57 -2.75
CA PHE A 109 -1.69 2.35 -3.55
C PHE A 109 -2.56 2.55 -4.78
N GLY A 110 -3.65 3.31 -4.68
CA GLY A 110 -4.47 3.71 -5.83
C GLY A 110 -3.66 4.49 -6.87
N ASP A 111 -2.89 5.48 -6.44
CA ASP A 111 -2.02 6.29 -7.31
C ASP A 111 -0.94 5.42 -7.98
N PHE A 112 -0.32 4.53 -7.20
CA PHE A 112 0.64 3.54 -7.70
C PHE A 112 0.05 2.63 -8.79
N ILE A 113 -1.18 2.14 -8.59
CA ILE A 113 -1.89 1.30 -9.56
C ILE A 113 -2.24 2.09 -10.83
N GLN A 114 -2.63 3.36 -10.71
CA GLN A 114 -2.88 4.22 -11.88
C GLN A 114 -1.60 4.45 -12.71
N GLU A 115 -0.46 4.70 -12.06
CA GLU A 115 0.82 4.85 -12.77
C GLU A 115 1.31 3.52 -13.38
N ALA A 116 1.09 2.39 -12.68
CA ALA A 116 1.52 1.08 -13.15
C ALA A 116 0.64 0.52 -14.29
N PHE A 117 -0.64 0.92 -14.34
CA PHE A 117 -1.62 0.51 -15.34
C PHE A 117 -2.29 1.73 -15.98
N PRO A 118 -1.53 2.56 -16.73
CA PRO A 118 -2.12 3.71 -17.40
C PRO A 118 -3.15 3.20 -18.41
N VAL A 119 -4.39 3.66 -18.26
CA VAL A 119 -5.43 3.47 -19.26
C VAL A 119 -5.17 4.55 -20.31
N GLU A 120 -4.54 4.17 -21.43
CA GLU A 120 -4.49 5.06 -22.60
C GLU A 120 -5.94 5.38 -23.00
N SER A 121 -6.24 6.68 -22.99
CA SER A 121 -7.56 7.23 -23.35
C SER A 121 -7.72 7.34 -24.85
#